data_AF-A0A316QNM2-F1
#
_entry.id   AF-A0A316QNM2-F1
#
_cell.length_a   1.000
_cell.length_b   1.000
_cell.length_c   1.000
_cell.angle_alpha   90.00
_cell.angle_beta   90.00
_cell.angle_gamma   90.00
#
_symmetry.space_group_name_H-M   'P 1'
#
loop_
_entity.id
_entity.type
_entity.pdbx_description
1 polymer ?
#
loop_
_entity_poly.entity_id
_entity_poly.type
_entity_poly.pdbx_seq_one_letter_code
_entity_poly.pdbx_strand_id
1 'polypeptide(L)'
;MEIGLKAFFYEYKYYLLPDGCADAEDVRKLKMAEVRRLKEENCMAPDFVYESAETEFLVIAAPERIFPATVNLYTREEYDALLSKQVEKRCPGCLRYTDDGSEELTGHHREISLAGVCYSREEKGDFFPFGCCVQALWSRLAKEVNDLATMIETGDQKGLEKRVNREIEKFFLPLEVYGGVSDGKYCLCLGSNGYPQQGLRAVLKMFADTANKPACPMAEAGWRVYPYFPKGVYKPALRPDYFKRPPRIFYSEEAETGAAEIAVYEKDAESWSAKKTAIRKKAIYGYLCHYVGEDVLLAGSASIAVAGKLPEDKREVSAEELAGIMEERTKDIFEGEAPFPAPLYLRADGAELDTLPFKENVQTWATVCPEMSPENLPEDPPHNTLFEGLGIIYAYLYLPGVTTEEFGAEKKEVLDWYMSHADEYPAPITFPGSWEIFVKNVGVVFTPSGLCEDCMVFDEKEFFRVMRNLAPVLEGLNVKIVTVKRDGVIVYEPGYVIRPADAGILA
;
A
#
# COMPACT_ATOMS: atom_id res chain seq x y z
N MET A 1 25.30 23.58 22.71
CA MET A 1 24.49 23.60 21.48
C MET A 1 25.26 24.14 20.27
N GLU A 2 25.37 23.36 19.20
CA GLU A 2 25.74 23.80 17.84
C GLU A 2 24.53 23.64 16.91
N ILE A 3 24.18 24.69 16.16
CA ILE A 3 22.99 24.71 15.29
C ILE A 3 23.44 24.81 13.83
N GLY A 4 22.73 24.10 12.95
CA GLY A 4 22.90 24.28 11.50
C GLY A 4 24.21 23.71 10.97
N LEU A 5 24.71 22.64 11.57
CA LEU A 5 25.92 21.97 11.12
C LEU A 5 25.65 21.24 9.80
N LYS A 6 26.60 21.36 8.88
CA LYS A 6 26.59 20.56 7.65
C LYS A 6 26.91 19.12 7.98
N ALA A 7 26.06 18.23 7.51
CA ALA A 7 26.15 16.79 7.66
C ALA A 7 25.80 16.13 6.33
N PHE A 8 25.84 14.79 6.32
CA PHE A 8 25.29 14.01 5.23
C PHE A 8 24.50 12.81 5.77
N PHE A 9 23.52 12.40 4.97
CA PHE A 9 22.70 11.23 5.20
C PHE A 9 23.09 10.15 4.19
N TYR A 10 23.29 8.92 4.66
CA TYR A 10 23.66 7.78 3.83
C TYR A 10 23.10 6.50 4.44
N GLU A 11 22.29 5.75 3.67
CA GLU A 11 21.73 4.45 4.06
C GLU A 11 21.11 4.47 5.47
N TYR A 12 20.15 5.38 5.66
CA TYR A 12 19.37 5.56 6.91
C TYR A 12 20.16 6.05 8.12
N LYS A 13 21.37 6.59 7.91
CA LYS A 13 22.24 7.09 8.99
C LYS A 13 22.71 8.51 8.70
N TYR A 14 22.94 9.26 9.78
CA TYR A 14 23.44 10.62 9.75
C TYR A 14 24.91 10.68 10.16
N TYR A 15 25.68 11.50 9.47
CA TYR A 15 27.11 11.63 9.66
C TYR A 15 27.54 13.09 9.59
N LEU A 16 28.46 13.50 10.46
CA LEU A 16 29.17 14.76 10.26
C LEU A 16 30.13 14.64 9.07
N LEU A 17 30.36 15.75 8.38
CA LEU A 17 31.33 15.79 7.30
C LEU A 17 32.72 15.39 7.82
N PRO A 18 33.45 14.50 7.12
CA PRO A 18 34.82 14.15 7.48
C PRO A 18 35.77 15.33 7.26
N ASP A 19 36.92 15.28 7.92
CA ASP A 19 37.95 16.30 7.79
C ASP A 19 38.35 16.51 6.32
N GLY A 20 38.35 17.77 5.88
CA GLY A 20 38.72 18.15 4.51
C GLY A 20 37.59 18.12 3.49
N CYS A 21 36.36 17.71 3.85
CA CYS A 21 35.18 17.82 2.99
C CYS A 21 34.37 19.08 3.30
N ALA A 22 33.99 19.85 2.27
CA ALA A 22 33.19 21.06 2.44
C ALA A 22 31.67 20.79 2.45
N ASP A 23 31.26 19.69 1.80
CA ASP A 23 29.87 19.28 1.61
C ASP A 23 29.77 17.78 1.25
N ALA A 24 28.53 17.33 1.02
CA ALA A 24 28.23 15.95 0.65
C ALA A 24 28.82 15.53 -0.72
N GLU A 25 29.02 16.46 -1.65
CA GLU A 25 29.60 16.15 -2.97
C GLU A 25 31.08 15.78 -2.87
N ASP A 26 31.81 16.37 -1.92
CA ASP A 26 33.16 15.92 -1.60
C ASP A 26 33.16 14.50 -1.01
N VAL A 27 32.19 14.17 -0.17
CA VAL A 27 32.04 12.82 0.41
C VAL A 27 31.76 11.78 -0.66
N ARG A 28 30.93 12.08 -1.68
CA ARG A 28 30.66 11.16 -2.81
C ARG A 28 31.91 10.73 -3.57
N LYS A 29 32.99 11.52 -3.54
CA LYS A 29 34.26 11.23 -4.22
C LYS A 29 35.14 10.29 -3.40
N LEU A 30 34.83 10.10 -2.11
CA LEU A 30 35.57 9.20 -1.23
C LEU A 30 35.09 7.76 -1.44
N LYS A 31 36.01 6.81 -1.25
CA LYS A 31 35.67 5.37 -1.21
C LYS A 31 35.42 4.88 0.21
N MET A 32 36.08 5.52 1.16
CA MET A 32 35.99 5.24 2.58
C MET A 32 36.48 6.46 3.37
N ALA A 33 35.95 6.64 4.57
CA ALA A 33 36.34 7.74 5.46
C ALA A 33 36.12 7.35 6.93
N GLU A 34 36.96 7.86 7.81
CA GLU A 34 36.63 7.92 9.23
C GLU A 34 35.63 9.06 9.44
N VAL A 35 34.46 8.74 9.97
CA VAL A 35 33.33 9.66 10.11
C VAL A 35 32.76 9.59 11.52
N ARG A 36 32.13 10.67 11.95
CA ARG A 36 31.35 10.70 13.20
C ARG A 36 29.88 10.47 12.89
N ARG A 37 29.38 9.29 13.22
CA ARG A 37 27.97 8.90 13.09
C ARG A 37 27.15 9.51 14.21
N LEU A 38 26.03 10.12 13.83
CA LEU A 38 25.02 10.66 14.72
C LEU A 38 23.90 9.63 14.88
N LYS A 39 23.68 9.17 16.12
CA LYS A 39 22.63 8.18 16.41
C LYS A 39 21.38 8.85 16.94
N GLU A 40 20.22 8.39 16.49
CA GLU A 40 18.90 8.75 17.05
C GLU A 40 18.62 7.96 18.34
N GLU A 41 19.60 7.90 19.25
CA GLU A 41 19.46 7.29 20.58
C GLU A 41 18.84 8.32 21.54
N ASN A 42 17.57 8.11 21.88
CA ASN A 42 16.77 9.04 22.68
C ASN A 42 16.83 10.49 22.14
N CYS A 43 16.85 10.64 20.83
CA CYS A 43 16.71 11.91 20.13
C CYS A 43 16.14 11.65 18.74
N MET A 44 15.77 12.71 18.02
CA MET A 44 15.15 12.60 16.71
C MET A 44 15.76 13.63 15.78
N ALA A 45 16.17 13.23 14.57
CA ALA A 45 16.73 14.16 13.59
C ALA A 45 15.82 15.42 13.36
N PRO A 46 16.34 16.56 12.93
CA PRO A 46 17.75 16.87 12.73
C PRO A 46 18.47 17.17 14.05
N ASP A 47 17.83 16.96 15.21
CA ASP A 47 18.34 17.32 16.52
C ASP A 47 18.97 16.10 17.22
N PHE A 48 20.29 16.11 17.39
CA PHE A 48 21.06 15.00 17.94
C PHE A 48 21.76 15.36 19.24
N VAL A 49 22.16 14.33 19.98
CA VAL A 49 22.88 14.46 21.25
C VAL A 49 24.36 14.10 21.05
N TYR A 50 25.27 15.00 21.44
CA TYR A 50 26.72 14.83 21.21
C TYR A 50 27.26 13.52 21.78
N GLU A 51 26.77 13.18 22.96
CA GLU A 51 27.18 12.04 23.77
C GLU A 51 26.80 10.70 23.13
N SER A 52 25.84 10.71 22.19
CA SER A 52 25.38 9.53 21.45
C SER A 52 26.11 9.32 20.12
N ALA A 53 27.00 10.25 19.72
CA ALA A 53 27.74 10.13 18.47
C ALA A 53 28.93 9.18 18.62
N GLU A 54 29.17 8.35 17.60
CA GLU A 54 30.29 7.40 17.56
C GLU A 54 31.19 7.64 16.36
N THR A 55 32.48 7.36 16.50
CA THR A 55 33.40 7.35 15.35
C THR A 55 33.36 5.96 14.72
N GLU A 56 33.13 5.90 13.41
CA GLU A 56 33.19 4.67 12.63
C GLU A 56 33.94 4.86 11.31
N PHE A 57 34.42 3.75 10.76
CA PHE A 57 35.02 3.73 9.44
C PHE A 57 33.95 3.36 8.41
N LEU A 58 33.50 4.33 7.63
CA LEU A 58 32.43 4.17 6.66
C LEU A 58 33.02 3.78 5.30
N VAL A 59 32.48 2.71 4.70
CA VAL A 59 32.73 2.34 3.30
C VAL A 59 31.57 2.87 2.47
N ILE A 60 31.87 3.65 1.43
CA ILE A 60 30.86 4.24 0.54
C ILE A 60 30.75 3.34 -0.69
N ALA A 61 29.74 2.49 -0.70
CA ALA A 61 29.49 1.56 -1.81
C ALA A 61 28.62 2.19 -2.90
N ALA A 62 27.69 3.06 -2.51
CA ALA A 62 26.66 3.67 -3.36
C ALA A 62 26.67 5.20 -3.20
N PRO A 63 27.65 5.92 -3.78
CA PRO A 63 27.78 7.37 -3.62
C PRO A 63 26.53 8.17 -4.01
N GLU A 64 25.72 7.66 -4.94
CA GLU A 64 24.46 8.25 -5.39
C GLU A 64 23.41 8.37 -4.27
N ARG A 65 23.52 7.55 -3.22
CA ARG A 65 22.62 7.53 -2.06
C ARG A 65 23.03 8.47 -0.93
N ILE A 66 24.09 9.24 -1.10
CA ILE A 66 24.51 10.27 -0.16
C ILE A 66 23.63 11.51 -0.38
N PHE A 67 23.13 12.11 0.70
CA PHE A 67 22.35 13.34 0.63
C PHE A 67 22.89 14.38 1.61
N PRO A 68 22.92 15.67 1.24
CA PRO A 68 23.25 16.72 2.20
C PRO A 68 22.20 16.75 3.30
N ALA A 69 22.64 16.99 4.54
CA ALA A 69 21.76 17.17 5.68
C ALA A 69 22.23 18.37 6.51
N THR A 70 21.30 18.99 7.23
CA THR A 70 21.59 20.02 8.22
C THR A 70 21.14 19.53 9.58
N VAL A 71 22.04 19.50 10.56
CA VAL A 71 21.79 18.92 11.88
C VAL A 71 22.13 19.90 13.00
N ASN A 72 21.53 19.67 14.17
CA ASN A 72 21.80 20.39 15.39
C ASN A 72 22.34 19.41 16.43
N LEU A 73 23.31 19.85 17.23
CA LEU A 73 23.90 19.05 18.30
C LEU A 73 23.67 19.74 19.65
N TYR A 74 23.15 18.97 20.59
CA TYR A 74 22.84 19.39 21.96
C TYR A 74 23.54 18.49 22.95
N THR A 75 23.85 18.99 24.13
CA THR A 75 24.09 18.09 25.27
C THR A 75 22.79 17.38 25.63
N ARG A 76 22.87 16.26 26.36
CA ARG A 76 21.66 15.58 26.84
C ARG A 76 20.75 16.52 27.65
N GLU A 77 21.34 17.32 28.53
CA GLU A 77 20.62 18.29 29.36
C GLU A 77 19.90 19.36 28.51
N GLU A 78 20.58 19.90 27.48
CA GLU A 78 19.99 20.88 26.56
C GLU A 78 18.81 20.27 25.77
N TYR A 79 18.97 19.05 25.26
CA TYR A 79 17.94 18.35 24.49
C TYR A 79 16.69 18.08 25.36
N ASP A 80 16.89 17.51 26.54
CA ASP A 80 15.79 17.12 27.43
C ASP A 80 15.02 18.35 27.95
N ALA A 81 15.72 19.46 28.20
CA ALA A 81 15.08 20.73 28.57
C ALA A 81 14.21 21.32 27.45
N LEU A 82 14.57 21.11 26.18
CA LEU A 82 13.77 21.53 25.04
C LEU A 82 12.60 20.57 24.79
N LEU A 83 12.84 19.25 24.91
CA LEU A 83 11.81 18.24 24.75
C LEU A 83 10.72 18.36 25.84
N SER A 84 11.11 18.57 27.09
CA SER A 84 10.19 18.77 28.22
C SER A 84 9.18 19.91 27.93
N LYS A 85 9.65 21.03 27.39
CA LYS A 85 8.76 22.14 26.96
C LYS A 85 7.77 21.72 25.87
N GLN A 86 8.17 20.84 24.96
CA GLN A 86 7.25 20.30 23.95
C GLN A 86 6.26 19.32 24.56
N VAL A 87 6.67 18.49 25.53
CA VAL A 87 5.77 17.58 26.25
C VAL A 87 4.71 18.39 26.99
N GLU A 88 5.09 19.39 27.79
CA GLU A 88 4.15 20.27 28.50
C GLU A 88 3.16 20.95 27.56
N LYS A 89 3.62 21.40 26.40
CA LYS A 89 2.79 22.12 25.42
C LYS A 89 1.90 21.20 24.59
N ARG A 90 2.40 20.01 24.24
CA ARG A 90 1.78 19.15 23.22
C ARG A 90 1.08 17.96 23.82
N CYS A 91 1.65 17.25 24.80
CA CYS A 91 1.07 16.02 25.32
C CYS A 91 -0.34 16.15 25.95
N PRO A 92 -0.71 17.28 26.58
CA PRO A 92 -2.08 17.45 27.08
C PRO A 92 -3.14 17.18 26.00
N GLY A 93 -4.13 16.37 26.35
CA GLY A 93 -5.22 15.95 25.47
C GLY A 93 -4.94 14.74 24.57
N CYS A 94 -3.69 14.24 24.53
CA CYS A 94 -3.36 12.98 23.86
C CYS A 94 -3.88 11.78 24.68
N LEU A 95 -4.54 10.82 24.04
CA LEU A 95 -5.08 9.62 24.69
C LEU A 95 -3.99 8.69 25.25
N ARG A 96 -2.78 8.75 24.68
CA ARG A 96 -1.61 7.98 25.15
C ARG A 96 -0.91 8.65 26.34
N TYR A 97 -1.16 9.93 26.57
CA TYR A 97 -0.46 10.68 27.60
C TYR A 97 -1.13 10.46 28.95
N THR A 98 -0.33 10.00 29.92
CA THR A 98 -0.72 9.93 31.32
C THR A 98 0.12 10.94 32.09
N ASP A 99 -0.53 11.92 32.72
CA ASP A 99 0.14 12.84 33.64
C ASP A 99 0.25 12.15 35.01
N ASP A 100 1.30 11.37 35.18
CA ASP A 100 1.63 10.67 36.43
C ASP A 100 2.58 11.50 37.33
N GLY A 101 2.89 12.74 36.93
CA GLY A 101 3.85 13.60 37.61
C GLY A 101 5.32 13.17 37.43
N SER A 102 5.60 12.24 36.52
CA SER A 102 6.96 11.83 36.18
C SER A 102 7.65 12.85 35.28
N GLU A 103 8.91 13.17 35.57
CA GLU A 103 9.80 13.92 34.67
C GLU A 103 10.47 13.00 33.63
N GLU A 104 10.11 11.71 33.59
CA GLU A 104 10.75 10.75 32.70
C GLU A 104 10.35 10.94 31.22
N LEU A 105 11.33 11.26 30.37
CA LEU A 105 11.12 11.53 28.95
C LEU A 105 11.29 10.31 28.04
N THR A 106 11.64 9.13 28.58
CA THR A 106 12.10 7.93 27.85
C THR A 106 11.22 7.54 26.65
N GLY A 107 9.89 7.69 26.75
CA GLY A 107 8.97 7.43 25.63
C GLY A 107 8.88 8.59 24.63
N HIS A 108 8.97 9.83 25.10
CA HIS A 108 8.79 11.04 24.30
C HIS A 108 9.93 11.31 23.34
N HIS A 109 11.16 10.90 23.66
CA HIS A 109 12.33 11.08 22.79
C HIS A 109 12.16 10.51 21.38
N ARG A 110 11.34 9.46 21.25
CA ARG A 110 11.09 8.75 19.98
C ARG A 110 9.82 9.23 19.28
N GLU A 111 8.95 9.91 20.00
CA GLU A 111 7.63 10.29 19.52
C GLU A 111 7.56 11.76 19.13
N ILE A 112 8.28 12.65 19.81
CA ILE A 112 8.15 14.11 19.66
C ILE A 112 9.48 14.73 19.22
N SER A 113 9.47 15.43 18.08
CA SER A 113 10.62 16.25 17.65
C SER A 113 10.75 17.53 18.48
N LEU A 114 11.94 18.16 18.50
CA LEU A 114 12.10 19.46 19.19
C LEU A 114 11.28 20.59 18.53
N ALA A 115 10.83 20.41 17.29
CA ALA A 115 9.85 21.25 16.61
C ALA A 115 8.39 21.00 17.08
N GLY A 116 8.18 20.04 17.99
CA GLY A 116 6.89 19.71 18.58
C GLY A 116 5.96 18.93 17.64
N VAL A 117 6.51 18.15 16.71
CA VAL A 117 5.74 17.24 15.84
C VAL A 117 5.71 15.87 16.52
N CYS A 118 4.52 15.27 16.65
CA CYS A 118 4.36 13.92 17.17
C CYS A 118 3.42 13.10 16.30
N TYR A 119 3.94 12.10 15.59
CA TYR A 119 3.15 11.21 14.75
C TYR A 119 2.44 10.12 15.56
N SER A 120 2.82 9.91 16.82
CA SER A 120 2.15 8.97 17.73
C SER A 120 0.98 9.60 18.49
N ARG A 121 0.71 10.90 18.32
CA ARG A 121 -0.36 11.58 19.06
C ARG A 121 -1.72 10.98 18.68
N GLU A 122 -2.52 10.61 19.66
CA GLU A 122 -3.88 10.07 19.47
C GLU A 122 -4.90 11.02 20.09
N GLU A 123 -5.91 11.43 19.31
CA GLU A 123 -6.99 12.29 19.79
C GLU A 123 -8.34 11.57 19.77
N LYS A 124 -9.27 12.07 20.60
CA LYS A 124 -10.62 11.52 20.65
C LYS A 124 -11.36 11.84 19.35
N GLY A 125 -11.68 10.81 18.58
CA GLY A 125 -12.36 10.94 17.29
C GLY A 125 -11.48 10.53 16.11
N ASP A 126 -10.18 10.32 16.34
CA ASP A 126 -9.29 9.74 15.33
C ASP A 126 -9.80 8.35 14.92
N PHE A 127 -9.77 8.07 13.63
CA PHE A 127 -9.91 6.71 13.14
C PHE A 127 -8.70 5.90 13.61
N PHE A 128 -8.94 4.68 14.08
CA PHE A 128 -7.85 3.73 14.23
C PHE A 128 -7.21 3.50 12.85
N PRO A 129 -5.86 3.53 12.74
CA PRO A 129 -5.22 3.30 11.46
C PRO A 129 -5.68 1.98 10.83
N PHE A 130 -6.03 2.03 9.56
CA PHE A 130 -6.61 0.89 8.85
C PHE A 130 -5.65 -0.31 8.86
N GLY A 131 -4.34 -0.06 8.69
CA GLY A 131 -3.29 -1.07 8.80
C GLY A 131 -3.29 -1.79 10.17
N CYS A 132 -3.39 -1.03 11.27
CA CYS A 132 -3.49 -1.60 12.62
C CYS A 132 -4.77 -2.43 12.80
N CYS A 133 -5.91 -2.00 12.23
CA CYS A 133 -7.15 -2.78 12.28
C CYS A 133 -7.01 -4.13 11.57
N VAL A 134 -6.34 -4.18 10.42
CA VAL A 134 -6.06 -5.42 9.68
C VAL A 134 -5.12 -6.34 10.48
N GLN A 135 -4.09 -5.81 11.12
CA GLN A 135 -3.24 -6.60 12.01
C GLN A 135 -4.03 -7.19 13.19
N ALA A 136 -4.88 -6.37 13.83
CA ALA A 136 -5.72 -6.80 14.94
C ALA A 136 -6.73 -7.88 14.51
N LEU A 137 -7.30 -7.76 13.30
CA LEU A 137 -8.13 -8.80 12.68
C LEU A 137 -7.40 -10.14 12.64
N TRP A 138 -6.20 -10.17 12.05
CA TRP A 138 -5.44 -11.43 11.91
C TRP A 138 -4.99 -11.99 13.25
N SER A 139 -4.60 -11.13 14.19
CA SER A 139 -4.25 -11.54 15.55
C SER A 139 -5.43 -12.16 16.31
N ARG A 140 -6.66 -11.73 16.03
CA ARG A 140 -7.87 -12.31 16.63
C ARG A 140 -8.27 -13.61 15.95
N LEU A 141 -8.23 -13.67 14.62
CA LEU A 141 -8.54 -14.90 13.88
C LEU A 141 -7.52 -16.01 14.13
N ALA A 142 -6.25 -15.67 14.35
CA ALA A 142 -5.19 -16.62 14.69
C ALA A 142 -5.49 -17.40 15.98
N LYS A 143 -6.24 -16.81 16.93
CA LYS A 143 -6.64 -17.48 18.18
C LYS A 143 -7.69 -18.57 17.96
N GLU A 144 -8.29 -18.63 16.78
CA GLU A 144 -9.43 -19.47 16.47
C GLU A 144 -9.18 -20.34 15.23
N VAL A 145 -7.92 -20.50 14.84
CA VAL A 145 -7.53 -21.28 13.65
C VAL A 145 -8.07 -22.72 13.68
N ASN A 146 -8.16 -23.35 14.84
CA ASN A 146 -8.74 -24.70 14.94
C ASN A 146 -10.23 -24.72 14.61
N ASP A 147 -10.98 -23.70 15.01
CA ASP A 147 -12.40 -23.57 14.70
C ASP A 147 -12.59 -23.27 13.22
N LEU A 148 -11.75 -22.39 12.64
CA LEU A 148 -11.74 -22.10 11.21
C LEU A 148 -11.41 -23.35 10.38
N ALA A 149 -10.41 -24.14 10.80
CA ALA A 149 -10.06 -25.42 10.16
C ALA A 149 -11.25 -26.40 10.21
N THR A 150 -11.89 -26.52 11.37
CA THR A 150 -13.08 -27.38 11.54
C THR A 150 -14.20 -26.96 10.59
N MET A 151 -14.44 -25.66 10.41
CA MET A 151 -15.44 -25.16 9.46
C MET A 151 -15.08 -25.52 8.01
N ILE A 152 -13.80 -25.46 7.63
CA ILE A 152 -13.32 -25.87 6.30
C ILE A 152 -13.53 -27.38 6.09
N GLU A 153 -13.13 -28.21 7.06
CA GLU A 153 -13.22 -29.67 6.97
C GLU A 153 -14.67 -30.17 6.92
N THR A 154 -15.56 -29.52 7.66
CA THR A 154 -17.00 -29.84 7.67
C THR A 154 -17.76 -29.20 6.51
N GLY A 155 -17.13 -28.34 5.72
CA GLY A 155 -17.75 -27.61 4.63
C GLY A 155 -18.73 -26.51 5.08
N ASP A 156 -18.62 -26.02 6.32
CA ASP A 156 -19.43 -24.92 6.86
C ASP A 156 -18.94 -23.54 6.35
N GLN A 157 -19.10 -23.33 5.04
CA GLN A 157 -18.65 -22.11 4.39
C GLN A 157 -19.39 -20.86 4.89
N LYS A 158 -20.68 -20.98 5.22
CA LYS A 158 -21.47 -19.85 5.75
C LYS A 158 -21.05 -19.49 7.17
N GLY A 159 -20.77 -20.48 8.01
CA GLY A 159 -20.22 -20.28 9.34
C GLY A 159 -18.86 -19.59 9.27
N LEU A 160 -17.98 -20.05 8.38
CA LEU A 160 -16.66 -19.46 8.15
C LEU A 160 -16.77 -17.98 7.72
N GLU A 161 -17.54 -17.70 6.67
CA GLU A 161 -17.73 -16.34 6.16
C GLU A 161 -18.30 -15.41 7.24
N LYS A 162 -19.33 -15.86 7.97
CA LYS A 162 -19.91 -15.10 9.08
C LYS A 162 -18.89 -14.85 10.20
N ARG A 163 -18.05 -15.84 10.50
CA ARG A 163 -17.06 -15.73 11.58
C ARG A 163 -15.99 -14.71 11.24
N VAL A 164 -15.44 -14.77 10.02
CA VAL A 164 -14.42 -13.81 9.57
C VAL A 164 -15.01 -12.41 9.48
N ASN A 165 -16.20 -12.26 8.86
CA ASN A 165 -16.84 -10.96 8.72
C ASN A 165 -17.25 -10.30 10.04
N ARG A 166 -17.52 -11.07 11.11
CA ARG A 166 -17.74 -10.52 12.45
C ARG A 166 -16.59 -9.63 12.94
N GLU A 167 -15.35 -9.89 12.50
CA GLU A 167 -14.20 -9.03 12.82
C GLU A 167 -13.97 -7.94 11.78
N ILE A 168 -14.15 -8.24 10.49
CA ILE A 168 -13.97 -7.28 9.38
C ILE A 168 -14.97 -6.13 9.47
N GLU A 169 -16.26 -6.43 9.70
CA GLU A 169 -17.35 -5.45 9.75
C GLU A 169 -17.21 -4.41 10.87
N LYS A 170 -16.24 -4.57 11.79
CA LYS A 170 -15.93 -3.57 12.82
C LYS A 170 -15.24 -2.32 12.26
N PHE A 171 -14.61 -2.43 11.08
CA PHE A 171 -13.83 -1.34 10.49
C PHE A 171 -13.86 -1.31 8.95
N PHE A 172 -14.42 -2.34 8.30
CA PHE A 172 -14.44 -2.46 6.85
C PHE A 172 -15.74 -3.09 6.34
N LEU A 173 -15.88 -3.18 5.02
CA LEU A 173 -17.05 -3.74 4.37
C LEU A 173 -17.02 -5.28 4.44
N PRO A 174 -18.19 -5.96 4.51
CA PRO A 174 -18.25 -7.42 4.55
C PRO A 174 -17.69 -8.03 3.26
N LEU A 175 -16.82 -9.03 3.39
CA LEU A 175 -16.17 -9.68 2.25
C LEU A 175 -16.80 -11.03 1.95
N GLU A 176 -16.73 -11.43 0.68
CA GLU A 176 -16.89 -12.84 0.33
C GLU A 176 -15.64 -13.57 0.80
N VAL A 177 -15.79 -14.47 1.77
CA VAL A 177 -14.68 -15.24 2.33
C VAL A 177 -14.91 -16.69 1.96
N TYR A 178 -13.85 -17.37 1.52
CA TYR A 178 -13.83 -18.82 1.33
C TYR A 178 -12.66 -19.46 2.08
N GLY A 179 -12.83 -20.70 2.55
CA GLY A 179 -11.76 -21.45 3.20
C GLY A 179 -11.47 -22.76 2.48
N GLY A 180 -10.19 -23.10 2.34
CA GLY A 180 -9.76 -24.32 1.68
C GLY A 180 -8.39 -24.79 2.15
N VAL A 181 -7.83 -25.76 1.43
CA VAL A 181 -6.46 -26.26 1.63
C VAL A 181 -5.69 -26.07 0.34
N SER A 182 -4.54 -25.39 0.42
CA SER A 182 -3.59 -25.21 -0.69
C SER A 182 -2.21 -25.66 -0.22
N ASP A 183 -1.54 -26.51 -1.00
CA ASP A 183 -0.19 -27.01 -0.68
C ASP A 183 -0.07 -27.62 0.74
N GLY A 184 -1.13 -28.32 1.18
CA GLY A 184 -1.19 -28.93 2.50
C GLY A 184 -1.40 -27.96 3.67
N LYS A 185 -1.66 -26.67 3.40
CA LYS A 185 -1.94 -25.64 4.40
C LYS A 185 -3.38 -25.14 4.30
N TYR A 186 -4.02 -24.89 5.44
CA TYR A 186 -5.31 -24.19 5.44
C TYR A 186 -5.14 -22.76 4.94
N CYS A 187 -6.14 -22.29 4.21
CA CYS A 187 -6.14 -20.95 3.67
C CYS A 187 -7.51 -20.28 3.72
N LEU A 188 -7.48 -18.95 3.80
CA LEU A 188 -8.63 -18.09 3.56
C LEU A 188 -8.43 -17.36 2.23
N CYS A 189 -9.51 -17.23 1.47
CA CYS A 189 -9.52 -16.56 0.18
C CYS A 189 -10.54 -15.42 0.25
N LEU A 190 -10.10 -14.20 -0.06
CA LEU A 190 -10.92 -12.99 -0.01
C LEU A 190 -11.38 -12.64 -1.43
N GLY A 191 -12.69 -12.72 -1.69
CA GLY A 191 -13.26 -12.45 -3.01
C GLY A 191 -13.65 -10.98 -3.19
N SER A 192 -13.41 -10.47 -4.41
CA SER A 192 -13.80 -9.10 -4.80
C SER A 192 -15.12 -9.02 -5.56
N ASN A 193 -15.72 -10.15 -5.92
CA ASN A 193 -16.86 -10.27 -6.86
C ASN A 193 -18.12 -9.48 -6.45
N GLY A 194 -18.28 -9.16 -5.17
CA GLY A 194 -19.38 -8.32 -4.68
C GLY A 194 -19.21 -6.83 -4.98
N TYR A 195 -18.05 -6.41 -5.47
CA TYR A 195 -17.65 -5.02 -5.54
C TYR A 195 -17.24 -4.62 -6.97
N PRO A 196 -17.85 -3.57 -7.55
CA PRO A 196 -17.51 -3.13 -8.89
C PRO A 196 -16.15 -2.42 -8.97
N GLN A 197 -15.59 -1.97 -7.84
CA GLN A 197 -14.35 -1.19 -7.80
C GLN A 197 -13.11 -2.07 -7.77
N GLN A 198 -12.20 -1.87 -8.73
CA GLN A 198 -10.93 -2.55 -8.81
C GLN A 198 -10.00 -2.15 -7.65
N GLY A 199 -10.05 -0.91 -7.19
CA GLY A 199 -9.28 -0.42 -6.04
C GLY A 199 -9.48 -1.25 -4.77
N LEU A 200 -10.66 -1.86 -4.60
CA LEU A 200 -10.89 -2.75 -3.47
C LEU A 200 -9.93 -3.95 -3.49
N ARG A 201 -9.55 -4.45 -4.66
CA ARG A 201 -8.59 -5.56 -4.80
C ARG A 201 -7.21 -5.17 -4.26
N ALA A 202 -6.81 -3.91 -4.37
CA ALA A 202 -5.56 -3.42 -3.77
C ALA A 202 -5.64 -3.47 -2.24
N VAL A 203 -6.80 -3.13 -1.67
CA VAL A 203 -7.09 -3.28 -0.24
C VAL A 203 -7.09 -4.75 0.17
N LEU A 204 -7.76 -5.65 -0.57
CA LEU A 204 -7.74 -7.09 -0.30
C LEU A 204 -6.32 -7.66 -0.32
N LYS A 205 -5.49 -7.18 -1.27
CA LYS A 205 -4.09 -7.55 -1.31
C LYS A 205 -3.34 -7.05 -0.07
N MET A 206 -3.64 -5.86 0.44
CA MET A 206 -3.08 -5.42 1.73
C MET A 206 -3.46 -6.39 2.86
N PHE A 207 -4.74 -6.79 2.96
CA PHE A 207 -5.19 -7.79 3.93
C PHE A 207 -4.36 -9.09 3.86
N ALA A 208 -4.19 -9.64 2.66
CA ALA A 208 -3.44 -10.86 2.45
C ALA A 208 -1.93 -10.68 2.71
N ASP A 209 -1.33 -9.59 2.23
CA ASP A 209 0.09 -9.29 2.44
C ASP A 209 0.40 -9.19 3.94
N THR A 210 -0.44 -8.49 4.72
CA THR A 210 -0.29 -8.41 6.18
C THR A 210 -0.44 -9.77 6.87
N ALA A 211 -1.39 -10.61 6.44
CA ALA A 211 -1.60 -11.94 7.03
C ALA A 211 -0.44 -12.91 6.77
N ASN A 212 0.21 -12.78 5.60
CA ASN A 212 1.24 -13.69 5.14
C ASN A 212 2.67 -13.27 5.54
N LYS A 213 2.86 -12.09 6.14
CA LYS A 213 4.17 -11.70 6.70
C LYS A 213 4.59 -12.71 7.78
N PRO A 214 5.86 -13.17 7.81
CA PRO A 214 6.29 -14.23 8.73
C PRO A 214 6.01 -13.97 10.21
N ALA A 215 6.01 -12.70 10.64
CA ALA A 215 5.72 -12.29 12.02
C ALA A 215 4.22 -12.20 12.36
N CYS A 216 3.32 -12.41 11.38
CA CYS A 216 1.89 -12.36 11.63
C CYS A 216 1.41 -13.66 12.31
N PRO A 217 0.59 -13.59 13.38
CA PRO A 217 0.07 -14.78 14.07
C PRO A 217 -0.66 -15.79 13.16
N MET A 218 -1.28 -15.33 12.06
CA MET A 218 -1.90 -16.23 11.07
C MET A 218 -0.85 -17.06 10.32
N ALA A 219 0.23 -16.43 9.84
CA ALA A 219 1.33 -17.11 9.17
C ALA A 219 2.08 -18.05 10.12
N GLU A 220 2.32 -17.63 11.36
CA GLU A 220 2.93 -18.47 12.40
C GLU A 220 2.09 -19.72 12.70
N ALA A 221 0.76 -19.60 12.66
CA ALA A 221 -0.17 -20.72 12.77
C ALA A 221 -0.18 -21.64 11.53
N GLY A 222 0.63 -21.34 10.50
CA GLY A 222 0.74 -22.13 9.28
C GLY A 222 -0.35 -21.87 8.24
N TRP A 223 -1.14 -20.80 8.41
CA TRP A 223 -2.21 -20.43 7.48
C TRP A 223 -1.69 -19.54 6.35
N ARG A 224 -2.40 -19.57 5.22
CA ARG A 224 -2.19 -18.64 4.10
C ARG A 224 -3.45 -17.85 3.81
N VAL A 225 -3.32 -16.58 3.46
CA VAL A 225 -4.45 -15.76 3.01
C VAL A 225 -4.24 -15.34 1.56
N TYR A 226 -5.23 -15.56 0.70
CA TYR A 226 -5.23 -15.12 -0.69
C TYR A 226 -6.15 -13.91 -0.85
N PRO A 227 -5.74 -12.87 -1.59
CA PRO A 227 -6.58 -11.71 -1.85
C PRO A 227 -7.58 -11.90 -3.00
N TYR A 228 -7.77 -13.15 -3.42
CA TYR A 228 -8.61 -13.61 -4.51
C TYR A 228 -8.95 -15.09 -4.31
N PHE A 229 -9.77 -15.68 -5.19
CA PHE A 229 -10.03 -17.12 -5.23
C PHE A 229 -9.02 -17.87 -6.13
N PRO A 230 -8.02 -18.58 -5.57
CA PRO A 230 -7.07 -19.33 -6.38
C PRO A 230 -7.71 -20.57 -7.01
N LYS A 231 -7.15 -20.98 -8.15
CA LYS A 231 -7.55 -22.16 -8.91
C LYS A 231 -7.58 -23.40 -8.01
N GLY A 232 -8.66 -24.19 -8.13
CA GLY A 232 -8.80 -25.49 -7.47
C GLY A 232 -9.03 -25.46 -5.95
N VAL A 233 -8.75 -24.36 -5.26
CA VAL A 233 -8.98 -24.23 -3.80
C VAL A 233 -10.45 -23.96 -3.52
N TYR A 234 -11.05 -23.05 -4.28
CA TYR A 234 -12.44 -22.62 -4.12
C TYR A 234 -13.42 -23.55 -4.84
N LYS A 235 -14.41 -24.11 -4.14
CA LYS A 235 -15.57 -24.76 -4.78
C LYS A 235 -16.89 -24.14 -4.28
N PRO A 236 -17.53 -23.24 -5.04
CA PRO A 236 -18.78 -22.61 -4.63
C PRO A 236 -19.89 -23.63 -4.38
N ALA A 237 -20.53 -23.56 -3.21
CA ALA A 237 -21.82 -24.19 -2.96
C ALA A 237 -23.00 -23.29 -3.41
N LEU A 238 -22.84 -22.62 -4.56
CA LEU A 238 -23.82 -21.68 -5.09
C LEU A 238 -24.89 -22.38 -5.92
N ARG A 239 -26.07 -21.76 -6.00
CA ARG A 239 -27.16 -22.22 -6.87
C ARG A 239 -27.35 -21.22 -8.01
N PRO A 240 -27.38 -21.67 -9.27
CA PRO A 240 -27.30 -23.06 -9.74
C PRO A 240 -25.92 -23.69 -9.52
N ASP A 241 -25.90 -25.00 -9.37
CA ASP A 241 -24.67 -25.78 -9.22
C ASP A 241 -24.11 -26.09 -10.63
N TYR A 242 -23.27 -25.18 -11.12
CA TYR A 242 -22.63 -25.31 -12.44
C TYR A 242 -21.63 -26.47 -12.52
N PHE A 243 -21.18 -27.04 -11.39
CA PHE A 243 -20.36 -28.25 -11.41
C PHE A 243 -21.16 -29.49 -11.80
N LYS A 244 -22.48 -29.51 -11.51
CA LYS A 244 -23.38 -30.58 -11.94
C LYS A 244 -23.98 -30.33 -13.32
N ARG A 245 -24.14 -29.08 -13.70
CA ARG A 245 -24.68 -28.67 -15.01
C ARG A 245 -23.80 -27.55 -15.56
N PRO A 246 -22.66 -27.90 -16.18
CA PRO A 246 -21.75 -26.92 -16.74
C PRO A 246 -22.46 -25.96 -17.69
N PRO A 247 -22.18 -24.65 -17.60
CA PRO A 247 -22.70 -23.69 -18.56
C PRO A 247 -21.94 -23.85 -19.89
N ARG A 248 -22.53 -23.34 -20.96
CA ARG A 248 -21.82 -23.23 -22.25
C ARG A 248 -21.02 -21.93 -22.24
N ILE A 249 -19.72 -22.03 -22.50
CA ILE A 249 -18.76 -20.93 -22.43
C ILE A 249 -18.28 -20.63 -23.84
N PHE A 250 -18.21 -19.35 -24.16
CA PHE A 250 -17.76 -18.85 -25.45
C PHE A 250 -16.61 -17.87 -25.23
N TYR A 251 -15.64 -17.94 -26.12
CA TYR A 251 -14.42 -17.14 -26.10
C TYR A 251 -14.17 -16.49 -27.46
N SER A 252 -13.68 -15.25 -27.44
CA SER A 252 -13.11 -14.59 -28.59
C SER A 252 -12.03 -13.60 -28.16
N GLU A 253 -11.19 -13.22 -29.11
CA GLU A 253 -10.30 -12.07 -28.97
C GLU A 253 -10.76 -10.99 -29.94
N GLU A 254 -10.90 -9.77 -29.45
CA GLU A 254 -11.17 -8.61 -30.29
C GLU A 254 -9.98 -8.41 -31.25
N ALA A 255 -10.25 -8.30 -32.55
CA ALA A 255 -9.21 -8.32 -33.58
C ALA A 255 -8.24 -7.13 -33.51
N GLU A 256 -8.68 -5.97 -33.01
CA GLU A 256 -7.89 -4.74 -32.98
C GLU A 256 -7.07 -4.60 -31.69
N THR A 257 -7.69 -4.88 -30.55
CA THR A 257 -7.07 -4.70 -29.22
C THR A 257 -6.47 -5.99 -28.68
N GLY A 258 -6.80 -7.13 -29.28
CA GLY A 258 -6.54 -8.45 -28.74
C GLY A 258 -7.35 -8.76 -27.49
N ALA A 259 -8.31 -7.92 -27.06
CA ALA A 259 -9.02 -8.08 -25.80
C ALA A 259 -9.79 -9.40 -25.71
N ALA A 260 -9.53 -10.18 -24.65
CA ALA A 260 -10.19 -11.46 -24.42
C ALA A 260 -11.60 -11.27 -23.84
N GLU A 261 -12.61 -11.73 -24.58
CA GLU A 261 -14.01 -11.67 -24.18
C GLU A 261 -14.54 -13.06 -23.83
N ILE A 262 -15.13 -13.19 -22.64
CA ILE A 262 -15.78 -14.42 -22.18
C ILE A 262 -17.29 -14.19 -22.13
N ALA A 263 -18.05 -15.01 -22.84
CA ALA A 263 -19.50 -15.01 -22.78
C ALA A 263 -20.02 -16.36 -22.28
N VAL A 264 -20.85 -16.33 -21.25
CA VAL A 264 -21.47 -17.53 -20.68
C VAL A 264 -22.94 -17.55 -21.08
N TYR A 265 -23.33 -18.54 -21.87
CA TYR A 265 -24.70 -18.66 -22.35
C TYR A 265 -25.61 -19.24 -21.27
N GLU A 266 -26.70 -18.52 -21.01
CA GLU A 266 -27.77 -18.96 -20.14
C GLU A 266 -29.11 -18.65 -20.78
N LYS A 267 -29.96 -19.67 -20.85
CA LYS A 267 -31.24 -19.56 -21.54
C LYS A 267 -32.09 -18.48 -20.87
N ASP A 268 -32.66 -17.61 -21.69
CA ASP A 268 -33.57 -16.53 -21.30
C ASP A 268 -32.91 -15.47 -20.39
N ALA A 269 -31.58 -15.34 -20.36
CA ALA A 269 -30.87 -14.39 -19.47
C ALA A 269 -31.32 -12.93 -19.62
N GLU A 270 -31.72 -12.52 -20.83
CA GLU A 270 -32.27 -11.18 -21.13
C GLU A 270 -33.57 -10.88 -20.37
N SER A 271 -34.31 -11.91 -19.96
CA SER A 271 -35.59 -11.80 -19.26
C SER A 271 -35.47 -11.86 -17.73
N TRP A 272 -34.25 -12.01 -17.20
CA TRP A 272 -34.05 -12.20 -15.77
C TRP A 272 -34.24 -10.90 -14.98
N SER A 273 -34.78 -11.03 -13.76
CA SER A 273 -34.76 -9.92 -12.81
C SER A 273 -33.33 -9.64 -12.32
N ALA A 274 -33.06 -8.40 -11.91
CA ALA A 274 -31.75 -7.99 -11.39
C ALA A 274 -31.21 -8.93 -10.29
N LYS A 275 -32.08 -9.36 -9.36
CA LYS A 275 -31.73 -10.32 -8.31
C LYS A 275 -31.29 -11.68 -8.87
N LYS A 276 -32.01 -12.21 -9.87
CA LYS A 276 -31.66 -13.48 -10.51
C LYS A 276 -30.34 -13.37 -11.27
N THR A 277 -30.16 -12.25 -11.99
CA THR A 277 -28.92 -11.94 -12.71
C THR A 277 -27.72 -11.89 -11.77
N ALA A 278 -27.81 -11.19 -10.64
CA ALA A 278 -26.74 -11.13 -9.65
C ALA A 278 -26.35 -12.51 -9.09
N ILE A 279 -27.35 -13.32 -8.69
CA ILE A 279 -27.11 -14.69 -8.19
C ILE A 279 -26.43 -15.56 -9.25
N ARG A 280 -26.88 -15.47 -10.51
CA ARG A 280 -26.33 -16.27 -11.62
C ARG A 280 -24.93 -15.84 -11.98
N LYS A 281 -24.66 -14.53 -12.11
CA LYS A 281 -23.31 -13.99 -12.33
C LYS A 281 -22.35 -14.44 -11.24
N LYS A 282 -22.75 -14.38 -9.97
CA LYS A 282 -21.92 -14.85 -8.85
C LYS A 282 -21.59 -16.34 -8.97
N ALA A 283 -22.58 -17.18 -9.28
CA ALA A 283 -22.38 -18.62 -9.46
C ALA A 283 -21.50 -18.96 -10.68
N ILE A 284 -21.68 -18.26 -11.80
CA ILE A 284 -20.86 -18.40 -13.01
C ILE A 284 -19.42 -17.98 -12.71
N TYR A 285 -19.22 -16.81 -12.12
CA TYR A 285 -17.90 -16.31 -11.77
C TYR A 285 -17.16 -17.29 -10.85
N GLY A 286 -17.82 -17.75 -9.78
CA GLY A 286 -17.22 -18.74 -8.89
C GLY A 286 -16.92 -20.09 -9.57
N TYR A 287 -17.72 -20.51 -10.55
CA TYR A 287 -17.41 -21.67 -11.38
C TYR A 287 -16.15 -21.42 -12.22
N LEU A 288 -16.03 -20.28 -12.89
CA LEU A 288 -14.84 -19.93 -13.68
C LEU A 288 -13.59 -19.81 -12.79
N CYS A 289 -13.68 -19.15 -11.63
CA CYS A 289 -12.55 -19.05 -10.70
C CYS A 289 -12.05 -20.41 -10.20
N HIS A 290 -12.93 -21.41 -10.04
CA HIS A 290 -12.48 -22.76 -9.68
C HIS A 290 -11.52 -23.35 -10.73
N TYR A 291 -11.81 -23.14 -12.01
CA TYR A 291 -11.03 -23.69 -13.11
C TYR A 291 -9.83 -22.83 -13.50
N VAL A 292 -9.99 -21.51 -13.48
CA VAL A 292 -8.99 -20.55 -13.98
C VAL A 292 -8.15 -19.94 -12.85
N GLY A 293 -8.75 -19.69 -11.68
CA GLY A 293 -8.23 -18.76 -10.67
C GLY A 293 -8.70 -17.33 -10.94
N GLU A 294 -9.12 -16.61 -9.90
CA GLU A 294 -9.61 -15.22 -10.02
C GLU A 294 -8.51 -14.24 -10.47
N ASP A 295 -7.27 -14.43 -10.02
CA ASP A 295 -6.10 -13.66 -10.45
C ASP A 295 -5.85 -13.76 -11.96
N VAL A 296 -5.77 -14.99 -12.47
CA VAL A 296 -5.55 -15.27 -13.89
C VAL A 296 -6.76 -14.83 -14.72
N LEU A 297 -7.97 -15.07 -14.23
CA LEU A 297 -9.20 -14.69 -14.92
C LEU A 297 -9.29 -13.16 -15.07
N LEU A 298 -8.97 -12.40 -14.03
CA LEU A 298 -9.02 -10.94 -14.06
C LEU A 298 -7.85 -10.31 -14.83
N ALA A 299 -6.69 -10.95 -14.83
CA ALA A 299 -5.52 -10.47 -15.58
C ALA A 299 -5.63 -10.79 -17.08
N GLY A 300 -6.20 -11.93 -17.43
CA GLY A 300 -6.27 -12.45 -18.79
C GLY A 300 -7.52 -12.02 -19.58
N SER A 301 -8.61 -11.62 -18.92
CA SER A 301 -9.87 -11.27 -19.59
C SER A 301 -10.23 -9.79 -19.48
N ALA A 302 -10.79 -9.23 -20.55
CA ALA A 302 -11.32 -7.88 -20.59
C ALA A 302 -12.78 -7.83 -20.13
N SER A 303 -13.56 -8.87 -20.39
CA SER A 303 -14.96 -8.93 -19.98
C SER A 303 -15.47 -10.35 -19.73
N ILE A 304 -16.41 -10.47 -18.79
CA ILE A 304 -17.18 -11.69 -18.52
C ILE A 304 -18.66 -11.34 -18.55
N ALA A 305 -19.34 -11.74 -19.62
CA ALA A 305 -20.75 -11.46 -19.85
C ALA A 305 -21.62 -12.71 -19.72
N VAL A 306 -22.90 -12.51 -19.39
CA VAL A 306 -23.93 -13.55 -19.47
C VAL A 306 -24.81 -13.25 -20.67
N ALA A 307 -24.87 -14.17 -21.62
CA ALA A 307 -25.60 -14.00 -22.88
C ALA A 307 -26.90 -14.81 -22.88
N GLY A 308 -28.02 -14.17 -23.28
CA GLY A 308 -29.32 -14.82 -23.43
C GLY A 308 -29.53 -15.53 -24.77
N LYS A 309 -28.66 -15.23 -25.74
CA LYS A 309 -28.57 -15.83 -27.07
C LYS A 309 -27.18 -16.40 -27.27
N LEU A 310 -27.05 -17.39 -28.16
CA LEU A 310 -25.75 -17.94 -28.51
C LEU A 310 -24.94 -16.88 -29.26
N PRO A 311 -23.73 -16.55 -28.80
CA PRO A 311 -22.85 -15.65 -29.54
C PRO A 311 -22.46 -16.31 -30.88
N GLU A 312 -22.71 -15.63 -31.99
CA GLU A 312 -22.40 -16.17 -33.34
C GLU A 312 -20.95 -15.91 -33.74
N ASP A 313 -20.30 -14.93 -33.11
CA ASP A 313 -18.95 -14.43 -33.35
C ASP A 313 -17.88 -15.06 -32.44
N LYS A 314 -18.28 -15.90 -31.48
CA LYS A 314 -17.39 -16.48 -30.46
C LYS A 314 -17.34 -18.00 -30.56
N ARG A 315 -16.17 -18.57 -30.29
CA ARG A 315 -15.96 -20.03 -30.29
C ARG A 315 -16.40 -20.61 -28.95
N GLU A 316 -17.14 -21.72 -28.97
CA GLU A 316 -17.43 -22.48 -27.76
C GLU A 316 -16.18 -23.20 -27.25
N VAL A 317 -15.92 -23.10 -25.93
CA VAL A 317 -14.76 -23.70 -25.25
C VAL A 317 -15.21 -24.39 -23.96
N SER A 318 -14.45 -25.38 -23.48
CA SER A 318 -14.66 -25.92 -22.12
C SER A 318 -14.07 -25.00 -21.05
N ALA A 319 -14.42 -25.22 -19.78
CA ALA A 319 -13.82 -24.46 -18.67
C ALA A 319 -12.31 -24.75 -18.51
N GLU A 320 -11.90 -25.99 -18.76
CA GLU A 320 -10.49 -26.41 -18.75
C GLU A 320 -9.71 -25.82 -19.94
N GLU A 321 -10.33 -25.77 -21.11
CA GLU A 321 -9.74 -25.13 -22.29
C GLU A 321 -9.59 -23.61 -22.06
N LEU A 322 -10.62 -22.95 -21.54
CA LEU A 322 -10.56 -21.54 -21.16
C LEU A 322 -9.43 -21.29 -20.15
N ALA A 323 -9.25 -22.16 -19.15
CA ALA A 323 -8.15 -22.04 -18.20
C ALA A 323 -6.79 -22.07 -18.87
N GLY A 324 -6.57 -22.99 -19.83
CA GLY A 324 -5.34 -23.04 -20.61
C GLY A 324 -5.09 -21.76 -21.42
N ILE A 325 -6.12 -21.24 -22.09
CA ILE A 325 -6.04 -19.99 -22.86
C ILE A 325 -5.67 -18.81 -21.95
N MET A 326 -6.35 -18.67 -20.81
CA MET A 326 -6.09 -17.55 -19.88
C MET A 326 -4.71 -17.65 -19.21
N GLU A 327 -4.25 -18.85 -18.88
CA GLU A 327 -2.90 -19.07 -18.33
C GLU A 327 -1.80 -18.72 -19.33
N GLU A 328 -1.93 -19.13 -20.60
CA GLU A 328 -0.99 -18.79 -21.68
C GLU A 328 -0.96 -17.28 -21.90
N ARG A 329 -2.14 -16.68 -22.07
CA ARG A 329 -2.27 -15.24 -22.27
C ARG A 329 -1.70 -14.41 -21.12
N THR A 330 -1.92 -14.83 -19.88
CA THR A 330 -1.39 -14.12 -18.71
C THR A 330 0.14 -14.21 -18.66
N LYS A 331 0.72 -15.35 -19.05
CA LYS A 331 2.19 -15.50 -19.19
C LYS A 331 2.75 -14.60 -20.29
N ASP A 332 2.03 -14.48 -21.40
CA ASP A 332 2.46 -13.61 -22.51
C ASP A 332 2.41 -12.12 -22.13
N ILE A 333 1.45 -11.71 -21.30
CA ILE A 333 1.31 -10.32 -20.85
C ILE A 333 2.32 -9.95 -19.76
N PHE A 334 2.56 -10.85 -18.79
CA PHE A 334 3.31 -10.53 -17.56
C PHE A 334 4.65 -11.26 -17.40
N GLU A 335 5.05 -12.07 -18.38
CA GLU A 335 6.30 -12.85 -18.37
C GLU A 335 6.50 -13.73 -17.11
N GLY A 336 5.39 -14.23 -16.51
CA GLY A 336 5.46 -15.00 -15.27
C GLY A 336 4.13 -15.19 -14.57
N GLU A 337 4.12 -14.95 -13.25
CA GLU A 337 2.90 -15.01 -12.44
C GLU A 337 2.10 -13.71 -12.58
N ALA A 338 0.77 -13.85 -12.62
CA ALA A 338 -0.15 -12.72 -12.73
C ALA A 338 -0.01 -11.80 -11.50
N PRO A 339 0.24 -10.48 -11.68
CA PRO A 339 0.10 -9.56 -10.56
C PRO A 339 -1.38 -9.47 -10.16
N PHE A 340 -1.62 -9.35 -8.87
CA PHE A 340 -2.95 -9.04 -8.34
C PHE A 340 -2.88 -7.73 -7.53
N PRO A 341 -3.78 -6.76 -7.73
CA PRO A 341 -4.65 -6.65 -8.89
C PRO A 341 -3.79 -6.49 -10.16
N ALA A 342 -4.29 -6.96 -11.30
CA ALA A 342 -3.62 -6.70 -12.57
C ALA A 342 -3.64 -5.18 -12.86
N PRO A 343 -2.52 -4.59 -13.31
CA PRO A 343 -2.48 -3.18 -13.68
C PRO A 343 -3.32 -2.93 -14.94
N LEU A 344 -4.07 -1.83 -14.93
CA LEU A 344 -4.66 -1.21 -16.10
C LEU A 344 -3.65 -0.25 -16.70
N TYR A 345 -3.34 -0.43 -17.97
CA TYR A 345 -2.50 0.48 -18.74
C TYR A 345 -3.37 1.36 -19.62
N LEU A 346 -3.20 2.67 -19.49
CA LEU A 346 -3.98 3.65 -20.24
C LEU A 346 -3.02 4.67 -20.87
N ARG A 347 -3.18 4.90 -22.18
CA ARG A 347 -2.60 6.08 -22.83
C ARG A 347 -3.60 7.21 -22.67
N ALA A 348 -3.23 8.20 -21.86
CA ALA A 348 -3.97 9.45 -21.80
C ALA A 348 -3.54 10.29 -23.02
N ASP A 349 -4.17 10.09 -24.17
CA ASP A 349 -3.88 10.92 -25.34
C ASP A 349 -4.49 12.32 -25.15
N GLY A 350 -3.76 13.20 -24.45
CA GLY A 350 -4.00 14.65 -24.45
C GLY A 350 -5.31 15.13 -23.81
N ALA A 351 -5.88 14.39 -22.85
CA ALA A 351 -7.03 14.89 -22.10
C ALA A 351 -6.62 16.08 -21.22
N GLU A 352 -7.21 17.25 -21.46
CA GLU A 352 -7.25 18.36 -20.51
C GLU A 352 -8.13 17.93 -19.33
N LEU A 353 -7.52 17.20 -18.39
CA LEU A 353 -8.16 16.80 -17.14
C LEU A 353 -8.12 17.98 -16.16
N ASP A 354 -9.09 18.09 -15.25
CA ASP A 354 -8.96 18.95 -14.07
C ASP A 354 -7.83 18.35 -13.21
N THR A 355 -6.60 18.85 -13.42
CA THR A 355 -5.41 18.13 -13.01
C THR A 355 -5.09 18.38 -11.54
N LEU A 356 -4.90 17.28 -10.80
CA LEU A 356 -4.18 17.34 -9.53
C LEU A 356 -2.78 17.95 -9.76
N PRO A 357 -2.19 18.61 -8.75
CA PRO A 357 -0.85 19.19 -8.87
C PRO A 357 0.17 18.22 -9.48
N PHE A 358 0.95 18.68 -10.46
CA PHE A 358 2.01 17.87 -11.10
C PHE A 358 1.52 16.67 -11.93
N LYS A 359 0.22 16.59 -12.21
CA LYS A 359 -0.39 15.59 -13.11
C LYS A 359 -0.91 16.22 -14.40
N GLU A 360 -0.30 17.31 -14.85
CA GLU A 360 -0.64 17.99 -16.10
C GLU A 360 -0.13 17.22 -17.33
N ASN A 361 -0.96 17.12 -18.38
CA ASN A 361 -0.59 16.53 -19.68
C ASN A 361 -0.03 15.09 -19.59
N VAL A 362 -0.73 14.20 -18.86
CA VAL A 362 -0.33 12.80 -18.69
C VAL A 362 -0.03 12.13 -20.03
N GLN A 363 1.12 11.46 -20.15
CA GLN A 363 1.56 10.78 -21.37
C GLN A 363 1.31 9.28 -21.32
N THR A 364 1.63 8.66 -20.19
CA THR A 364 1.48 7.22 -19.94
C THR A 364 1.04 7.03 -18.51
N TRP A 365 0.18 6.04 -18.30
CA TRP A 365 -0.33 5.72 -16.98
C TRP A 365 -0.54 4.22 -16.80
N ALA A 366 -0.17 3.72 -15.61
CA ALA A 366 -0.53 2.41 -15.13
C ALA A 366 -1.11 2.49 -13.71
N THR A 367 -2.22 1.81 -13.45
CA THR A 367 -2.84 1.77 -12.11
C THR A 367 -3.40 0.40 -11.78
N VAL A 368 -3.46 0.06 -10.50
CA VAL A 368 -4.30 -1.02 -9.99
C VAL A 368 -5.52 -0.49 -9.21
N CYS A 369 -5.66 0.84 -9.10
CA CYS A 369 -6.80 1.52 -8.50
C CYS A 369 -7.25 2.71 -9.36
N PRO A 370 -8.03 2.45 -10.43
CA PRO A 370 -8.57 3.50 -11.28
C PRO A 370 -9.44 4.51 -10.53
N GLU A 371 -10.04 4.14 -9.40
CA GLU A 371 -10.88 5.02 -8.60
C GLU A 371 -10.09 6.13 -7.91
N MET A 372 -8.82 5.87 -7.58
CA MET A 372 -7.92 6.85 -6.96
C MET A 372 -7.13 7.68 -7.97
N SER A 373 -7.40 7.52 -9.26
CA SER A 373 -6.62 8.15 -10.31
C SER A 373 -7.48 9.24 -10.98
N PRO A 374 -7.08 10.52 -10.93
CA PRO A 374 -7.87 11.63 -11.47
C PRO A 374 -8.10 11.54 -12.99
N GLU A 375 -7.31 10.73 -13.69
CA GLU A 375 -7.32 10.60 -15.14
C GLU A 375 -8.53 9.84 -15.70
N ASN A 376 -9.36 9.25 -14.83
CA ASN A 376 -10.37 8.29 -15.24
C ASN A 376 -11.83 8.76 -15.22
N LEU A 377 -12.14 10.02 -14.86
CA LEU A 377 -13.53 10.35 -14.52
C LEU A 377 -14.01 11.76 -14.89
N PRO A 378 -15.15 11.83 -15.61
CA PRO A 378 -16.22 12.78 -15.34
C PRO A 378 -17.24 12.14 -14.36
N GLU A 379 -17.31 12.62 -13.11
CA GLU A 379 -18.55 12.80 -12.29
C GLU A 379 -18.24 13.08 -10.79
N ASP A 380 -19.17 13.79 -10.13
CA ASP A 380 -19.13 14.32 -8.75
C ASP A 380 -19.78 13.31 -7.77
N PRO A 381 -19.19 12.93 -6.61
CA PRO A 381 -17.95 13.44 -5.98
C PRO A 381 -16.65 12.79 -6.47
N PRO A 382 -15.48 13.38 -6.16
CA PRO A 382 -14.18 12.87 -6.60
C PRO A 382 -13.96 11.43 -6.14
N HIS A 383 -13.84 10.50 -7.08
CA HIS A 383 -13.66 9.08 -6.76
C HIS A 383 -12.35 8.80 -6.00
N ASN A 384 -11.37 9.70 -6.05
CA ASN A 384 -10.11 9.57 -5.34
C ASN A 384 -10.22 9.65 -3.81
N THR A 385 -11.38 10.03 -3.30
CA THR A 385 -11.72 10.03 -1.86
C THR A 385 -12.64 8.86 -1.47
N LEU A 386 -12.91 7.93 -2.39
CA LEU A 386 -13.86 6.82 -2.20
C LEU A 386 -13.57 5.99 -0.94
N PHE A 387 -12.29 5.79 -0.63
CA PHE A 387 -11.86 4.96 0.50
C PHE A 387 -11.57 5.78 1.78
N GLU A 388 -11.72 7.11 1.74
CA GLU A 388 -11.44 7.98 2.90
C GLU A 388 -12.37 7.66 4.08
N GLY A 389 -13.64 7.31 3.81
CA GLY A 389 -14.58 6.85 4.84
C GLY A 389 -14.18 5.53 5.53
N LEU A 390 -13.18 4.83 4.99
CA LEU A 390 -12.58 3.63 5.58
C LEU A 390 -11.22 3.94 6.26
N GLY A 391 -10.83 5.21 6.32
CA GLY A 391 -9.52 5.65 6.83
C GLY A 391 -8.37 5.42 5.85
N ILE A 392 -8.65 5.27 4.55
CA ILE A 392 -7.64 5.05 3.51
C ILE A 392 -7.56 6.29 2.63
N ILE A 393 -6.38 6.91 2.56
CA ILE A 393 -6.18 8.19 1.87
C ILE A 393 -5.40 7.96 0.58
N TYR A 394 -5.71 8.74 -0.45
CA TYR A 394 -4.91 8.80 -1.67
C TYR A 394 -3.79 9.83 -1.51
N ALA A 395 -2.55 9.40 -1.76
CA ALA A 395 -1.40 10.27 -1.81
C ALA A 395 -0.55 9.93 -3.03
N TYR A 396 0.33 10.83 -3.45
CA TYR A 396 1.36 10.52 -4.43
C TYR A 396 2.65 11.28 -4.17
N LEU A 397 3.75 10.67 -4.60
CA LEU A 397 5.07 11.30 -4.62
C LEU A 397 5.35 11.80 -6.03
N TYR A 398 5.52 13.10 -6.21
CA TYR A 398 5.95 13.68 -7.48
C TYR A 398 7.47 13.81 -7.50
N LEU A 399 8.12 13.18 -8.47
CA LEU A 399 9.55 13.19 -8.72
C LEU A 399 9.85 13.99 -10.00
N PRO A 400 10.39 15.22 -9.91
CA PRO A 400 10.63 16.06 -11.06
C PRO A 400 11.79 15.57 -11.93
N GLY A 401 11.64 15.73 -13.25
CA GLY A 401 12.66 15.42 -14.25
C GLY A 401 12.90 13.94 -14.46
N VAL A 402 11.94 13.07 -14.13
CA VAL A 402 11.93 11.65 -14.50
C VAL A 402 10.82 11.44 -15.53
N THR A 403 11.23 11.20 -16.77
CA THR A 403 10.32 11.01 -17.91
C THR A 403 10.16 9.53 -18.27
N THR A 404 9.28 9.21 -19.22
CA THR A 404 9.08 7.84 -19.74
C THR A 404 10.34 7.25 -20.37
N GLU A 405 11.14 8.07 -21.06
CA GLU A 405 12.43 7.66 -21.66
C GLU A 405 13.51 7.43 -20.60
N GLU A 406 13.34 8.03 -19.43
CA GLU A 406 14.24 7.94 -18.28
C GLU A 406 13.62 7.09 -17.16
N PHE A 407 12.71 6.17 -17.50
CA PHE A 407 12.19 5.18 -16.57
C PHE A 407 13.31 4.17 -16.25
N GLY A 408 14.00 4.40 -15.14
CA GLY A 408 15.32 3.84 -14.84
C GLY A 408 16.40 4.89 -14.56
N ALA A 409 16.03 6.18 -14.49
CA ALA A 409 16.91 7.21 -14.01
C ALA A 409 17.39 6.89 -12.59
N GLU A 410 18.68 7.16 -12.34
CA GLU A 410 19.33 7.02 -11.05
C GLU A 410 18.49 7.59 -9.89
N LYS A 411 17.81 8.72 -10.10
CA LYS A 411 16.91 9.32 -9.11
C LYS A 411 15.76 8.40 -8.67
N LYS A 412 15.11 7.74 -9.63
CA LYS A 412 13.99 6.84 -9.37
C LYS A 412 14.47 5.57 -8.67
N GLU A 413 15.57 5.00 -9.13
CA GLU A 413 16.19 3.82 -8.51
C GLU A 413 16.61 4.10 -7.06
N VAL A 414 17.16 5.28 -6.78
CA VAL A 414 17.53 5.70 -5.43
C VAL A 414 16.28 5.86 -4.56
N LEU A 415 15.21 6.51 -5.04
CA LEU A 415 13.96 6.64 -4.29
C LEU A 415 13.36 5.25 -4.00
N ASP A 416 13.28 4.37 -4.99
CA ASP A 416 12.76 3.01 -4.85
C ASP A 416 13.54 2.21 -3.83
N TRP A 417 14.88 2.33 -3.85
CA TRP A 417 15.73 1.67 -2.86
C TRP A 417 15.37 2.13 -1.45
N TYR A 418 15.26 3.44 -1.22
CA TYR A 418 14.93 4.00 0.10
C TYR A 418 13.50 3.68 0.56
N MET A 419 12.55 3.56 -0.36
CA MET A 419 11.17 3.19 -0.03
C MET A 419 11.01 1.69 0.26
N SER A 420 11.77 0.84 -0.44
CA SER A 420 11.70 -0.62 -0.30
C SER A 420 12.49 -1.17 0.89
N HIS A 421 13.49 -0.44 1.39
CA HIS A 421 14.33 -0.85 2.53
C HIS A 421 14.00 -0.07 3.81
N ALA A 422 12.78 0.46 3.94
CA ALA A 422 12.36 1.22 5.11
C ALA A 422 12.39 0.39 6.42
N ASP A 423 12.51 -0.92 6.36
CA ASP A 423 12.79 -1.78 7.52
C ASP A 423 14.25 -1.70 8.02
N GLU A 424 15.18 -1.20 7.20
CA GLU A 424 16.59 -0.99 7.57
C GLU A 424 16.83 0.26 8.42
N TYR A 425 15.80 1.10 8.62
CA TYR A 425 15.87 2.21 9.57
C TYR A 425 16.32 1.70 10.94
N PRO A 426 17.34 2.31 11.57
CA PRO A 426 17.85 1.80 12.82
C PRO A 426 16.82 1.95 13.95
N ALA A 427 16.79 0.96 14.85
CA ALA A 427 16.18 1.13 16.14
C ALA A 427 16.81 2.36 16.84
N PRO A 428 16.02 3.20 17.53
CA PRO A 428 14.65 2.92 17.99
C PRO A 428 13.52 3.47 17.12
N ILE A 429 13.82 4.00 15.93
CA ILE A 429 12.80 4.63 15.06
C ILE A 429 11.88 3.57 14.47
N THR A 430 12.44 2.45 14.02
CA THR A 430 11.68 1.25 13.70
C THR A 430 11.38 0.46 14.97
N PHE A 431 10.12 0.04 15.11
CA PHE A 431 9.75 -0.90 16.16
C PHE A 431 9.97 -2.32 15.65
N PRO A 432 10.77 -3.15 16.33
CA PRO A 432 10.89 -4.55 16.01
C PRO A 432 9.51 -5.20 16.01
N GLY A 433 9.10 -5.77 14.87
CA GLY A 433 7.78 -6.36 14.73
C GLY A 433 6.67 -5.37 14.35
N SER A 434 6.95 -4.17 13.81
CA SER A 434 5.92 -3.53 12.97
C SER A 434 5.90 -4.25 11.62
N TRP A 435 4.86 -5.04 11.39
CA TRP A 435 4.59 -5.68 10.10
C TRP A 435 3.36 -5.08 9.42
N GLU A 436 2.85 -3.96 9.93
CA GLU A 436 1.74 -3.27 9.28
C GLU A 436 2.16 -2.73 7.92
N ILE A 437 1.21 -2.69 7.01
CA ILE A 437 1.38 -2.04 5.72
C ILE A 437 0.69 -0.69 5.87
N PHE A 438 1.47 0.37 5.99
CA PHE A 438 0.96 1.74 6.13
C PHE A 438 0.72 2.40 4.78
N VAL A 439 1.38 1.93 3.72
CA VAL A 439 1.24 2.46 2.36
C VAL A 439 1.41 1.36 1.32
N LYS A 440 0.77 1.51 0.16
CA LYS A 440 0.97 0.67 -1.01
C LYS A 440 0.99 1.51 -2.28
N ASN A 441 2.01 1.32 -3.10
CA ASN A 441 2.01 1.87 -4.46
C ASN A 441 0.87 1.19 -5.26
N VAL A 442 0.02 2.01 -5.86
CA VAL A 442 -1.14 1.59 -6.65
C VAL A 442 -1.11 2.09 -8.08
N GLY A 443 -0.10 2.87 -8.47
CA GLY A 443 0.02 3.35 -9.83
C GLY A 443 1.22 4.24 -10.07
N VAL A 444 1.41 4.55 -11.34
CA VAL A 444 2.46 5.46 -11.82
C VAL A 444 1.95 6.27 -13.00
N VAL A 445 2.17 7.58 -12.93
CA VAL A 445 1.76 8.55 -13.95
C VAL A 445 2.98 9.30 -14.44
N PHE A 446 3.11 9.45 -15.76
CA PHE A 446 4.16 10.24 -16.38
C PHE A 446 3.61 11.53 -16.93
N THR A 447 4.30 12.62 -16.63
CA THR A 447 4.06 13.96 -17.18
C THR A 447 5.30 14.44 -17.92
N PRO A 448 5.21 15.51 -18.73
CA PRO A 448 6.37 16.11 -19.36
C PRO A 448 7.41 16.63 -18.36
N SER A 449 6.98 16.95 -17.13
CA SER A 449 7.84 17.54 -16.09
C SER A 449 8.37 16.53 -15.08
N GLY A 450 7.83 15.30 -15.03
CA GLY A 450 8.26 14.29 -14.07
C GLY A 450 7.30 13.12 -13.91
N LEU A 451 7.52 12.37 -12.84
CA LEU A 451 6.81 11.13 -12.51
C LEU A 451 5.97 11.31 -11.24
N CYS A 452 4.77 10.76 -11.19
CA CYS A 452 4.00 10.62 -9.97
C CYS A 452 3.86 9.14 -9.60
N GLU A 453 4.21 8.79 -8.36
CA GLU A 453 3.94 7.48 -7.78
C GLU A 453 2.68 7.53 -6.92
N ASP A 454 1.62 6.86 -7.37
CA ASP A 454 0.33 6.85 -6.72
C ASP A 454 0.30 5.83 -5.57
N CYS A 455 -0.22 6.25 -4.42
CA CYS A 455 -0.19 5.50 -3.18
C CYS A 455 -1.56 5.44 -2.50
N MET A 456 -1.94 4.25 -2.04
CA MET A 456 -2.95 4.06 -0.99
C MET A 456 -2.27 4.12 0.38
N VAL A 457 -2.68 5.07 1.21
CA VAL A 457 -2.18 5.26 2.57
C VAL A 457 -3.19 4.69 3.57
N PHE A 458 -2.79 3.64 4.29
CA PHE A 458 -3.60 2.92 5.30
C PHE A 458 -3.30 3.36 6.73
N ASP A 459 -2.20 4.08 6.93
CA ASP A 459 -1.88 4.81 8.16
C ASP A 459 -1.18 6.11 7.77
N GLU A 460 -1.92 7.22 7.87
CA GLU A 460 -1.43 8.54 7.49
C GLU A 460 -0.29 9.02 8.38
N LYS A 461 -0.38 8.77 9.69
CA LYS A 461 0.61 9.24 10.64
C LYS A 461 1.94 8.51 10.42
N GLU A 462 1.87 7.20 10.20
CA GLU A 462 3.05 6.40 9.87
C GLU A 462 3.64 6.79 8.50
N PHE A 463 2.79 7.03 7.50
CA PHE A 463 3.24 7.52 6.19
C PHE A 463 4.04 8.82 6.32
N PHE A 464 3.51 9.83 7.02
CA PHE A 464 4.23 11.09 7.22
C PHE A 464 5.47 10.94 8.10
N ARG A 465 5.45 10.02 9.08
CA ARG A 465 6.63 9.69 9.89
C ARG A 465 7.76 9.17 9.01
N VAL A 466 7.47 8.25 8.09
CA VAL A 466 8.44 7.71 7.13
C VAL A 466 8.93 8.79 6.16
N MET A 467 8.03 9.62 5.62
CA MET A 467 8.41 10.75 4.76
C MET A 467 9.35 11.72 5.47
N ARG A 468 9.10 12.02 6.74
CA ARG A 468 9.99 12.85 7.57
C ARG A 468 11.35 12.19 7.80
N ASN A 469 11.38 10.88 8.01
CA ASN A 469 12.66 10.18 8.19
C ASN A 469 13.51 10.22 6.91
N LEU A 470 12.84 10.18 5.75
CA LEU A 470 13.44 10.30 4.42
C LEU A 470 13.67 11.75 3.99
N ALA A 471 13.49 12.74 4.87
CA ALA A 471 13.57 14.16 4.48
C ALA A 471 14.84 14.52 3.66
N PRO A 472 16.08 14.11 4.03
CA PRO A 472 17.26 14.40 3.20
C PRO A 472 17.17 13.85 1.78
N VAL A 473 16.61 12.64 1.63
CA VAL A 473 16.45 11.97 0.34
C VAL A 473 15.42 12.71 -0.51
N LEU A 474 14.25 12.98 0.07
CA LEU A 474 13.14 13.65 -0.61
C LEU A 474 13.51 15.09 -1.00
N GLU A 475 14.17 15.83 -0.12
CA GLU A 475 14.69 17.18 -0.40
C GLU A 475 15.76 17.12 -1.50
N GLY A 476 16.75 16.22 -1.39
CA GLY A 476 17.82 16.10 -2.38
C GLY A 476 17.36 15.67 -3.76
N LEU A 477 16.27 14.91 -3.85
CA LEU A 477 15.61 14.52 -5.10
C LEU A 477 14.54 15.53 -5.57
N ASN A 478 14.29 16.60 -4.81
CA ASN A 478 13.22 17.58 -5.04
C ASN A 478 11.82 16.97 -5.15
N VAL A 479 11.56 15.89 -4.42
CA VAL A 479 10.25 15.23 -4.39
C VAL A 479 9.21 16.18 -3.80
N LYS A 480 7.96 16.11 -4.27
CA LYS A 480 6.80 16.70 -3.60
C LYS A 480 5.89 15.59 -3.11
N ILE A 481 5.34 15.76 -1.91
CA ILE A 481 4.34 14.84 -1.38
C ILE A 481 2.99 15.50 -1.57
N VAL A 482 2.02 14.80 -2.16
CA VAL A 482 0.67 15.33 -2.32
C VAL A 482 -0.32 14.39 -1.68
N THR A 483 -1.21 14.92 -0.85
CA THR A 483 -2.36 14.18 -0.31
C THR A 483 -3.65 14.73 -0.89
N VAL A 484 -4.58 13.83 -1.18
CA VAL A 484 -5.89 14.15 -1.73
C VAL A 484 -6.95 13.65 -0.77
N LYS A 485 -7.77 14.58 -0.28
CA LYS A 485 -8.86 14.33 0.66
C LYS A 485 -10.12 15.06 0.20
N ARG A 486 -11.25 14.74 0.81
CA ARG A 486 -12.55 15.32 0.48
C ARG A 486 -12.61 16.84 0.68
N ASP A 487 -11.83 17.37 1.62
CA ASP A 487 -11.75 18.79 1.94
C ASP A 487 -10.73 19.56 1.09
N GLY A 488 -9.84 18.88 0.38
CA GLY A 488 -8.94 19.49 -0.59
C GLY A 488 -7.70 18.67 -0.93
N VAL A 489 -6.84 19.31 -1.74
CA VAL A 489 -5.54 18.78 -2.13
C VAL A 489 -4.46 19.59 -1.43
N ILE A 490 -3.47 18.90 -0.85
CA ILE A 490 -2.39 19.53 -0.09
C ILE A 490 -1.06 19.06 -0.64
N VAL A 491 -0.22 20.03 -1.02
CA VAL A 491 1.16 19.80 -1.46
C VAL A 491 2.08 20.12 -0.30
N TYR A 492 2.90 19.15 0.08
CA TYR A 492 3.92 19.30 1.11
C TYR A 492 5.30 19.38 0.47
N GLU A 493 6.06 20.36 0.96
CA GLU A 493 7.51 20.35 0.83
C GLU A 493 8.08 19.31 1.79
N PRO A 494 8.97 18.41 1.34
CA PRO A 494 9.67 17.52 2.24
C PRO A 494 10.48 18.30 3.27
N GLY A 495 10.71 17.67 4.41
CA GLY A 495 11.49 18.25 5.49
C GLY A 495 11.25 17.53 6.81
N TYR A 496 11.92 18.00 7.86
CA TYR A 496 11.79 17.42 9.20
C TYR A 496 10.50 17.80 9.94
N VAL A 497 9.73 18.73 9.37
CA VAL A 497 8.46 19.21 9.90
C VAL A 497 7.40 19.07 8.81
N ILE A 498 6.85 17.87 8.71
CA ILE A 498 5.68 17.58 7.86
C ILE A 498 4.57 17.13 8.80
N ARG A 499 3.33 17.58 8.58
CA ARG A 499 2.19 17.20 9.42
C ARG A 499 1.01 16.84 8.53
N PRO A 500 0.22 15.81 8.87
CA PRO A 500 -1.13 15.69 8.33
C PRO A 500 -1.88 16.99 8.62
N ALA A 501 -2.53 17.59 7.63
CA ALA A 501 -3.29 18.83 7.84
C ALA A 501 -4.45 18.68 8.84
N ASP A 502 -4.89 17.44 9.10
CA ASP A 502 -5.88 17.10 10.12
C ASP A 502 -5.31 16.89 11.53
N ALA A 503 -4.01 17.09 11.73
CA ALA A 503 -3.42 17.13 13.07
C ALA A 503 -3.77 18.46 13.75
N GLY A 504 -5.02 18.56 14.19
CA GLY A 504 -5.72 19.70 14.79
C GLY A 504 -4.86 20.67 15.60
N ILE A 505 -4.19 21.58 14.90
CA ILE A 505 -3.70 22.83 15.46
C ILE A 505 -4.35 23.91 14.64
N LEU A 506 -5.51 24.38 15.11
CA LEU A 506 -5.92 25.77 14.88
C LEU A 506 -4.70 26.63 15.23
N ALA A 507 -4.27 27.45 14.25
CA ALA A 507 -3.14 28.36 14.35
C ALA A 507 -3.15 29.20 15.64
#